data_AF-A0A963NTG9-F1
#
_entry.id   AF-A0A963NTG9-F1
#
_cell.length_a   1.000
_cell.length_b   1.000
_cell.length_c   1.000
_cell.angle_alpha   90.00
_cell.angle_beta   90.00
_cell.angle_gamma   90.00
#
_symmetry.space_group_name_H-M   'P 1'
#
loop_
_entity.id
_entity.type
_entity.pdbx_description
1 polymer ?
#
loop_
_entity_poly.entity_id
_entity_poly.type
_entity_poly.pdbx_seq_one_letter_code
_entity_poly.pdbx_strand_id
1 'polypeptide(L)'
;ALASRYSELVQDARLRKKVFGAIEQEWHRTADVLTRITGDKQRLAHNTALARSIKHRFPYIDPLHHLQVELVRRWRAGQGDERVQTGIHISINGIAAGLRNTG
;
A
#
# COMPACT_ATOMS: atom_id res chain seq x y z
N ALA A 1 1.81 3.63 -7.31
CA ALA A 1 1.65 2.36 -8.07
C ALA A 1 1.07 1.21 -7.25
N LEU A 2 1.48 0.99 -5.99
CA LEU A 2 0.93 -0.13 -5.24
C LEU A 2 -0.56 0.04 -4.89
N ALA A 3 -0.95 1.18 -4.32
CA ALA A 3 -2.34 1.45 -3.93
C ALA A 3 -3.32 1.40 -5.12
N SER A 4 -2.87 1.77 -6.32
CA SER A 4 -3.72 1.69 -7.52
C SER A 4 -4.08 0.24 -7.88
N ARG A 5 -3.20 -0.74 -7.61
CA ARG A 5 -3.49 -2.17 -7.82
C ARG A 5 -4.59 -2.69 -6.90
N TYR A 6 -4.66 -2.20 -5.66
CA TYR A 6 -5.78 -2.50 -4.77
C TYR A 6 -7.07 -1.87 -5.28
N SER A 7 -7.00 -0.65 -5.83
CA SER A 7 -8.17 0.00 -6.41
C SER A 7 -8.76 -0.83 -7.56
N GLU A 8 -7.94 -1.55 -8.33
CA GLU A 8 -8.38 -2.41 -9.44
C GLU A 8 -9.26 -3.59 -8.99
N LEU A 9 -9.31 -3.92 -7.69
CA LEU A 9 -10.27 -4.88 -7.14
C LEU A 9 -11.71 -4.37 -7.15
N VAL A 10 -11.92 -3.08 -7.45
CA VAL A 10 -13.23 -2.46 -7.67
C VAL A 10 -13.56 -2.54 -9.16
N GLN A 11 -14.66 -3.24 -9.48
CA GLN A 11 -15.11 -3.51 -10.84
C GLN A 11 -15.66 -2.25 -11.54
N ASP A 12 -16.36 -1.38 -10.80
CA ASP A 12 -16.82 -0.10 -11.32
C ASP A 12 -15.62 0.84 -11.54
N ALA A 13 -15.21 0.97 -12.81
CA ALA A 13 -14.10 1.79 -13.21
C ALA A 13 -14.34 3.29 -12.97
N ARG A 14 -15.59 3.76 -13.05
CA ARG A 14 -15.92 5.18 -12.82
C ARG A 14 -15.82 5.51 -11.34
N LEU A 15 -16.40 4.66 -10.49
CA LEU A 15 -16.29 4.78 -9.04
C LEU A 15 -14.83 4.70 -8.59
N ARG A 16 -14.08 3.69 -9.07
CA ARG A 16 -12.66 3.51 -8.78
C ARG A 16 -11.85 4.77 -9.09
N LYS A 17 -11.97 5.28 -10.33
CA LYS A 17 -11.24 6.47 -10.76
C LYS A 17 -11.59 7.70 -9.93
N LYS A 18 -12.88 7.90 -9.63
CA LYS A 18 -13.34 9.04 -8.82
C LYS A 18 -12.76 9.00 -7.41
N VAL A 19 -12.92 7.87 -6.71
CA VAL A 19 -12.52 7.76 -5.30
C VAL A 19 -11.00 7.69 -5.15
N PHE A 20 -10.33 6.80 -5.89
CA PHE A 20 -8.88 6.66 -5.80
C PHE A 20 -8.18 7.94 -6.23
N GLY A 21 -8.66 8.59 -7.30
CA GLY A 21 -8.12 9.86 -7.76
C GLY A 21 -8.23 10.96 -6.71
N ALA A 22 -9.36 11.06 -5.99
CA ALA A 22 -9.50 12.03 -4.91
C ALA A 22 -8.50 11.79 -3.77
N ILE A 23 -8.29 10.53 -3.37
CA ILE A 23 -7.33 10.15 -2.32
C ILE A 23 -5.90 10.45 -2.76
N GLU A 24 -5.52 10.07 -3.98
CA GLU A 24 -4.18 10.28 -4.52
C GLU A 24 -3.86 11.79 -4.63
N GLN A 25 -4.83 12.59 -5.08
CA GLN A 25 -4.69 14.05 -5.13
C GLN A 25 -4.49 14.66 -3.74
N GLU A 26 -5.25 14.22 -2.73
CA GLU A 26 -5.08 14.71 -1.36
C GLU A 26 -3.73 14.31 -0.75
N TRP A 27 -3.27 13.09 -1.04
CA TRP A 27 -1.95 12.63 -0.64
C TRP A 27 -0.84 13.51 -1.24
N HIS A 28 -0.93 13.86 -2.52
CA HIS A 28 0.01 14.77 -3.17
C HIS A 28 -0.02 16.18 -2.56
N ARG A 29 -1.22 16.77 -2.40
CA ARG A 29 -1.37 18.08 -1.76
C ARG A 29 -0.75 18.12 -0.37
N THR A 30 -1.03 17.09 0.44
CA THR A 30 -0.47 16.97 1.79
C THR A 30 1.04 16.82 1.74
N ALA A 31 1.58 16.06 0.79
CA ALA A 31 3.02 15.90 0.63
C ALA A 31 3.71 17.23 0.28
N ASP A 32 3.15 17.98 -0.66
CA ASP A 32 3.67 19.27 -1.09
C ASP A 32 3.64 20.30 0.04
N VAL A 33 2.52 20.39 0.77
CA VAL A 33 2.39 21.29 1.92
C VAL A 33 3.40 20.94 2.99
N LEU A 34 3.58 19.65 3.31
CA LEU A 34 4.54 19.24 4.33
C LEU A 34 5.98 19.59 3.91
N THR A 35 6.35 19.40 2.64
CA THR A 35 7.67 19.84 2.13
C THR A 35 7.84 21.36 2.19
N ARG A 36 6.80 22.15 1.93
CA ARG A 36 6.85 23.62 2.05
C ARG A 36 7.02 24.08 3.49
N ILE A 37 6.39 23.40 4.44
CA ILE A 37 6.47 23.72 5.87
C ILE A 37 7.84 23.34 6.45
N THR A 38 8.33 22.14 6.15
CA THR A 38 9.59 21.65 6.75
C THR A 38 10.83 22.11 5.99
N GLY A 39 10.70 22.46 4.70
CA GLY A 39 11.82 22.71 3.79
C GLY A 39 12.50 21.43 3.29
N ASP A 40 12.09 20.25 3.75
CA ASP A 40 12.69 18.97 3.37
C ASP A 40 12.16 18.46 2.03
N LYS A 41 13.08 18.29 1.08
CA LYS A 41 12.78 17.69 -0.24
C LYS A 41 12.52 16.20 -0.19
N GLN A 42 12.94 15.52 0.88
CA GLN A 42 12.76 14.08 1.05
C GLN A 42 12.23 13.77 2.44
N ARG A 43 11.36 12.75 2.52
CA ARG A 43 10.88 12.25 3.81
C ARG A 43 12.05 11.73 4.63
N LEU A 44 11.97 11.94 5.95
CA LEU A 44 12.96 11.48 6.92
C LEU A 44 14.39 12.02 6.65
N ALA A 45 14.52 13.21 6.07
CA ALA A 45 15.82 13.84 5.80
C ALA A 45 16.71 13.92 7.05
N HIS A 46 16.10 14.18 8.22
CA HIS A 46 16.79 14.25 9.51
C HIS A 46 16.96 12.90 10.23
N ASN A 47 16.47 11.79 9.65
CA ASN A 47 16.62 10.45 10.22
C ASN A 47 16.97 9.43 9.13
N THR A 48 18.17 9.56 8.59
CA THR A 48 18.67 8.72 7.49
C THR A 48 18.77 7.24 7.86
N ALA A 49 19.00 6.92 9.14
CA ALA A 49 19.01 5.53 9.63
C ALA A 49 17.62 4.89 9.49
N LEU A 50 16.57 5.59 9.90
CA LEU A 50 15.19 5.12 9.75
C LEU A 50 14.79 5.05 8.27
N ALA A 51 15.16 6.05 7.46
CA ALA A 51 14.90 6.06 6.03
C ALA A 51 15.50 4.81 5.33
N ARG A 52 16.76 4.49 5.64
CA ARG A 52 17.42 3.27 5.14
C ARG A 52 16.74 1.99 5.64
N SER A 53 16.39 1.94 6.92
CA SER A 53 15.69 0.78 7.51
C SER A 53 14.34 0.51 6.85
N ILE A 54 13.56 1.55 6.55
CA ILE A 54 12.31 1.42 5.80
C ILE A 54 12.60 0.96 4.36
N LYS A 55 13.58 1.60 3.69
CA LYS A 55 13.97 1.25 2.31
C LYS A 55 14.38 -0.22 2.17
N HIS A 56 15.11 -0.78 3.14
CA HIS A 56 15.53 -2.18 3.11
C HIS A 56 14.38 -3.17 3.31
N ARG A 57 13.26 -2.76 3.91
CA ARG A 57 12.11 -3.64 4.13
C ARG A 57 11.18 -3.70 2.92
N PHE A 58 11.12 -2.65 2.11
CA PHE A 58 10.22 -2.57 0.95
C PHE A 58 10.33 -3.76 -0.01
N PRO A 59 11.53 -4.25 -0.39
CA PRO A 59 11.65 -5.40 -1.30
C PRO A 59 11.00 -6.70 -0.78
N TYR A 60 10.80 -6.84 0.53
CA TYR A 60 10.16 -8.00 1.13
C TYR A 60 8.64 -7.82 1.29
N ILE A 61 8.18 -6.56 1.37
CA ILE A 61 6.77 -6.22 1.57
C ILE A 61 6.04 -6.14 0.22
N ASP A 62 6.70 -5.61 -0.81
CA ASP A 62 6.10 -5.42 -2.12
C ASP A 62 5.53 -6.72 -2.73
N PRO A 63 6.27 -7.85 -2.75
CA PRO A 63 5.72 -9.12 -3.25
C PRO A 63 4.50 -9.61 -2.46
N LEU A 64 4.45 -9.35 -1.15
CA LEU A 64 3.32 -9.75 -0.30
C LEU A 64 2.06 -8.97 -0.67
N HIS A 65 2.18 -7.68 -1.01
CA HIS A 65 1.04 -6.92 -1.50
C HIS A 65 0.54 -7.43 -2.85
N HIS A 66 1.45 -7.75 -3.78
CA HIS A 66 1.08 -8.31 -5.07
C HIS A 66 0.34 -9.64 -4.92
N LEU A 67 0.85 -10.53 -4.06
CA LEU A 67 0.20 -11.77 -3.71
C LEU A 67 -1.18 -11.51 -3.07
N GLN A 68 -1.27 -10.60 -2.10
CA GLN A 68 -2.52 -10.27 -1.43
C GLN A 68 -3.60 -9.80 -2.41
N VAL A 69 -3.26 -8.90 -3.33
CA VAL A 69 -4.19 -8.41 -4.35
C VAL A 69 -4.74 -9.57 -5.19
N GLU A 70 -3.89 -10.49 -5.62
CA GLU A 70 -4.32 -11.66 -6.39
C GLU A 70 -5.19 -12.62 -5.58
N LEU A 71 -4.83 -12.92 -4.33
CA LEU A 71 -5.63 -13.80 -3.49
C LEU A 71 -7.00 -13.20 -3.16
N VAL A 72 -7.07 -11.90 -2.87
CA VAL A 72 -8.34 -11.19 -2.65
C VAL A 72 -9.20 -11.18 -3.92
N ARG A 73 -8.57 -11.04 -5.10
CA ARG A 73 -9.28 -11.14 -6.39
C ARG A 73 -9.95 -12.51 -6.56
N ARG A 74 -9.20 -13.60 -6.35
CA ARG A 74 -9.73 -14.97 -6.44
C ARG A 74 -10.85 -15.22 -5.43
N TRP A 75 -10.65 -14.80 -4.19
CA TRP A 75 -11.65 -14.91 -3.14
C TRP A 75 -12.96 -14.24 -3.54
N ARG A 76 -12.90 -12.98 -4.02
CA ARG A 76 -14.09 -12.22 -4.47
C ARG A 76 -14.75 -12.80 -5.73
N ALA A 77 -13.99 -13.51 -6.57
CA ALA A 77 -14.51 -14.20 -7.75
C ALA A 77 -15.19 -15.55 -7.43
N GLY A 78 -15.29 -15.93 -6.14
CA GLY A 78 -15.83 -17.23 -5.73
C GLY A 78 -14.87 -18.39 -5.97
N GLN A 79 -13.60 -18.12 -6.28
CA GLN A 79 -12.53 -19.11 -6.50
C GLN A 79 -11.69 -19.30 -5.23
N GLY A 80 -12.27 -19.02 -4.06
CA GLY A 80 -11.61 -19.12 -2.76
C GLY A 80 -11.73 -20.54 -2.19
N ASP A 81 -10.60 -21.15 -1.86
CA ASP A 81 -10.51 -22.30 -0.98
C ASP A 81 -9.85 -21.91 0.35
N GLU A 82 -9.71 -22.86 1.27
CA GLU A 82 -9.05 -22.66 2.57
C GLU A 82 -7.60 -22.15 2.41
N ARG A 83 -6.90 -22.56 1.34
CA ARG A 83 -5.53 -22.12 1.06
C ARG A 83 -5.49 -20.67 0.64
N VAL A 84 -6.44 -20.20 -0.18
CA VAL A 84 -6.57 -18.79 -0.55
C VAL A 84 -6.84 -17.94 0.69
N GLN A 85 -7.77 -18.35 1.55
CA GLN A 85 -8.08 -17.64 2.79
C GLN A 85 -6.85 -17.56 3.71
N THR A 86 -6.17 -18.68 3.91
CA THR A 86 -4.94 -18.74 4.70
C THR A 86 -3.85 -17.84 4.12
N GLY A 87 -3.68 -17.85 2.80
CA GLY A 87 -2.74 -16.97 2.10
C GLY A 87 -3.05 -15.48 2.30
N ILE A 88 -4.33 -15.09 2.31
CA ILE A 88 -4.75 -13.71 2.63
C ILE A 88 -4.30 -13.37 4.05
N HIS A 89 -4.59 -14.20 5.05
CA HIS A 89 -4.18 -13.96 6.43
C HIS A 89 -2.65 -13.86 6.60
N ILE A 90 -1.90 -14.75 5.96
CA ILE A 90 -0.43 -14.71 5.96
C ILE A 90 0.07 -13.40 5.35
N SER A 91 -0.51 -12.97 4.22
CA SER A 91 -0.11 -11.70 3.59
C SER A 91 -0.42 -10.49 4.47
N ILE A 92 -1.55 -10.46 5.16
CA ILE A 92 -1.92 -9.40 6.11
C ILE A 92 -0.87 -9.32 7.22
N ASN A 93 -0.57 -10.45 7.85
CA ASN A 93 0.41 -10.52 8.94
C ASN A 93 1.81 -10.12 8.47
N GLY A 94 2.25 -10.57 7.29
CA GLY A 94 3.55 -10.24 6.74
C GLY A 94 3.71 -8.76 6.41
N ILE A 95 2.67 -8.15 5.80
CA ILE A 95 2.66 -6.71 5.52
C ILE A 95 2.69 -5.91 6.83
N ALA A 96 1.87 -6.28 7.81
CA ALA A 96 1.83 -5.60 9.11
C ALA A 96 3.18 -5.66 9.83
N ALA A 97 3.81 -6.84 9.87
CA ALA A 97 5.13 -7.02 10.48
C ALA A 97 6.21 -6.18 9.76
N GLY A 98 6.13 -6.05 8.44
CA GLY A 98 7.04 -5.25 7.64
C GLY A 98 6.89 -3.74 7.85
N LEU A 99 5.65 -3.24 7.86
CA LEU A 99 5.34 -1.82 8.01
C LEU A 99 5.57 -1.30 9.44
N ARG A 100 5.39 -2.16 10.46
CA ARG A 100 5.45 -1.78 11.88
C ARG A 100 4.44 -0.67 12.20
N ASN A 101 4.87 0.40 12.87
CA ASN A 101 4.01 1.50 13.30
C ASN A 101 3.68 2.44 12.13
N THR A 102 2.39 2.72 11.93
CA THR A 102 1.90 3.52 10.79
C THR A 102 0.93 4.63 11.18
N GLY A 103 0.53 4.69 12.46
CA GLY A 103 -0.33 5.70 13.06
C GLY A 103 -0.32 5.58 14.57
#